data_AF-A0A961NNM0-F1
#
_entry.id   AF-A0A961NNM0-F1
#
_cell.length_a   1.000
_cell.length_b   1.000
_cell.length_c   1.000
_cell.angle_alpha   90.00
_cell.angle_beta   90.00
_cell.angle_gamma   90.00
#
_symmetry.space_group_name_H-M   'P 1'
#
loop_
_entity.id
_entity.type
_entity.pdbx_description
1 polymer ?
#
loop_
_entity_poly.entity_id
_entity_poly.type
_entity_poly.pdbx_seq_one_letter_code
_entity_poly.pdbx_strand_id
1 'polypeptide(L)' 'MAHSPAKFVIDENGNRTGVLLDMETYRQMLDAQEELDDIRAYDEAKASGADAIPLKQALTELDDPR' A
#
# COMPACT_ATOMS: atom_id res chain seq x y z
N MET A 1 -10.62 19.47 10.04
CA MET A 1 -9.40 19.38 9.22
C MET A 1 -9.47 20.47 8.16
N ALA A 2 -8.59 21.47 8.21
CA ALA A 2 -8.55 22.51 7.18
C ALA A 2 -7.89 21.92 5.94
N HIS A 3 -8.66 21.65 4.88
CA HIS A 3 -8.11 21.17 3.63
C HIS A 3 -7.39 22.33 2.95
N SER A 4 -6.06 22.33 3.04
CA SER A 4 -5.23 23.34 2.39
C SER A 4 -5.35 23.15 0.86
N PRO A 5 -5.59 24.20 0.07
CA PRO A 5 -5.78 24.06 -1.37
C PRO A 5 -4.55 23.43 -2.03
N ALA A 6 -4.77 22.42 -2.87
CA ALA A 6 -3.71 21.71 -3.58
C ALA A 6 -2.87 22.67 -4.44
N LYS A 7 -1.53 22.60 -4.30
CA LYS A 7 -0.59 23.42 -5.07
C LYS A 7 0.03 22.56 -6.17
N PHE A 8 -0.06 23.01 -7.42
CA PHE A 8 0.46 22.26 -8.57
C PHE A 8 1.79 22.83 -9.06
N VAL A 9 2.67 21.93 -9.50
CA VAL A 9 3.87 22.27 -10.28
C VAL A 9 3.47 22.24 -11.76
N ILE A 10 3.76 23.33 -12.46
CA ILE A 10 3.39 23.54 -13.86
C ILE A 10 4.66 23.60 -14.70
N ASP A 11 4.68 22.89 -15.83
CA ASP A 11 5.78 22.96 -16.81
C ASP A 11 5.69 24.21 -17.70
N GLU A 12 6.68 24.39 -18.58
CA GLU A 12 6.75 25.53 -19.49
C GLU A 12 5.61 25.59 -20.52
N ASN A 13 4.96 24.45 -20.78
CA ASN A 13 3.82 24.33 -21.70
C ASN A 13 2.47 24.54 -21.00
N GLY A 14 2.47 24.77 -19.68
CA GLY A 14 1.25 24.94 -18.88
C GLY A 14 0.65 23.64 -18.34
N ASN A 15 1.33 22.51 -18.48
CA ASN A 15 0.83 21.21 -17.98
C ASN A 15 1.14 21.04 -16.49
N ARG A 16 0.20 20.45 -15.75
CA ARG A 16 0.42 20.04 -14.35
C ARG A 16 1.26 18.77 -14.32
N THR A 17 2.50 18.88 -13.86
CA THR A 17 3.45 17.76 -13.79
C THR A 17 3.67 17.24 -12.37
N GLY A 18 3.22 17.99 -11.36
CA GLY A 18 3.33 17.56 -9.96
C GLY A 18 2.35 18.29 -9.05
N VAL A 19 2.31 17.84 -7.79
CA VAL A 19 1.53 18.44 -6.71
C VAL A 19 2.39 18.51 -5.45
N LEU A 20 2.33 19.63 -4.75
CA LEU A 20 2.92 19.80 -3.43
C LEU A 20 1.85 19.51 -2.38
N LEU A 21 2.12 18.50 -1.55
CA LEU A 21 1.27 18.07 -0.47
C LEU A 21 1.91 18.45 0.87
N ASP A 22 1.08 18.63 1.89
CA ASP A 22 1.59 18.63 3.26
C ASP A 22 1.98 17.20 3.69
N MET A 23 2.79 17.13 4.74
CA MET A 23 3.34 15.87 5.23
C MET A 23 2.26 14.93 5.79
N GLU A 24 1.16 15.47 6.31
CA GLU A 24 0.07 14.64 6.85
C GLU A 24 -0.64 13.90 5.72
N THR A 25 -1.02 14.64 4.66
CA THR A 25 -1.66 14.08 3.46
C THR A 25 -0.76 13.08 2.78
N TYR A 26 0.54 13.39 2.61
CA TYR A 26 1.49 12.46 2.01
C TYR A 26 1.58 11.14 2.80
N ARG A 27 1.63 11.21 4.14
CA ARG A 27 1.70 10.03 4.98
C ARG A 27 0.41 9.21 4.93
N GLN A 28 -0.75 9.85 4.97
CA GLN A 28 -2.04 9.16 4.80
C GLN A 28 -2.11 8.42 3.46
N MET A 29 -1.54 8.96 2.39
CA MET A 29 -1.46 8.27 1.10
C MET A 29 -0.53 7.05 1.14
N LEU A 30 0.61 7.13 1.84
CA LEU A 30 1.49 5.98 2.02
C LEU A 30 0.81 4.87 2.84
N ASP A 31 0.15 5.22 3.94
CA ASP A 31 -0.56 4.26 4.79
C ASP A 31 -1.70 3.58 4.00
N ALA A 32 -2.46 4.34 3.21
CA ALA A 32 -3.50 3.78 2.34
C ALA A 32 -2.93 2.88 1.22
N GLN A 33 -1.72 3.18 0.74
CA GLN A 33 -1.06 2.34 -0.25
C GLN A 33 -0.64 1.00 0.35
N GLU A 34 -0.08 0.99 1.56
CA GLU A 34 0.28 -0.24 2.29
C GLU A 34 -0.95 -1.11 2.53
N GLU A 35 -2.07 -0.52 2.96
CA GLU A 35 -3.34 -1.24 3.13
C GLU A 35 -3.84 -1.89 1.84
N LEU A 36 -3.69 -1.22 0.69
CA LEU A 36 -4.06 -1.78 -0.61
C LEU A 36 -3.15 -2.94 -1.03
N ASP A 37 -1.87 -2.87 -0.70
CA ASP A 37 -0.93 -3.95 -1.00
C ASP A 37 -1.21 -5.18 -0.12
N ASP A 38 -1.58 -5.00 1.15
CA ASP A 38 -2.03 -6.08 2.03
C ASP A 38 -3.30 -6.77 1.51
N ILE A 39 -4.27 -5.98 1.03
CA ILE A 39 -5.51 -6.52 0.42
C ILE A 39 -5.17 -7.35 -0.82
N ARG A 40 -4.28 -6.88 -1.69
CA ARG A 40 -3.84 -7.63 -2.87
C ARG A 40 -3.16 -8.94 -2.50
N ALA A 41 -2.24 -8.90 -1.52
CA ALA A 41 -1.56 -10.10 -1.05
C ALA A 41 -2.55 -11.13 -0.47
N TYR A 42 -3.57 -10.66 0.26
CA TYR A 42 -4.65 -11.52 0.74
C TYR A 42 -5.43 -12.14 -0.42
N ASP A 43 -5.89 -11.35 -1.39
CA ASP A 43 -6.65 -11.84 -2.53
C ASP A 43 -5.86 -12.87 -3.35
N GLU A 44 -4.57 -12.62 -3.60
CA GLU A 44 -3.67 -13.55 -4.26
C GLU A 44 -3.52 -14.86 -3.47
N ALA A 45 -3.30 -14.78 -2.16
CA ALA A 45 -3.22 -15.94 -1.28
C ALA A 45 -4.52 -16.75 -1.30
N LYS A 46 -5.68 -16.09 -1.27
CA LYS A 46 -7.00 -16.75 -1.35
C LYS A 46 -7.26 -17.37 -2.72
N ALA A 47 -6.79 -16.75 -3.80
CA ALA A 47 -6.94 -17.25 -5.17
C ALA A 47 -5.95 -18.38 -5.52
N SER A 48 -4.84 -18.49 -4.80
CA SER A 48 -3.79 -19.49 -5.05
C SER A 48 -4.26 -20.95 -4.98
N GLY A 49 -5.41 -21.21 -4.35
CA GLY A 49 -5.93 -22.56 -4.14
C GLY A 49 -5.12 -23.34 -3.11
N ALA A 50 -4.28 -22.68 -2.31
CA ALA A 50 -3.54 -23.31 -1.23
C ALA A 50 -4.49 -23.92 -0.19
N ASP A 51 -4.18 -25.16 0.21
CA ASP A 51 -4.94 -25.86 1.24
C ASP A 51 -4.67 -25.26 2.62
N ALA A 52 -5.71 -25.21 3.45
CA ALA A 52 -5.56 -24.83 4.84
C ALA A 52 -4.78 -25.91 5.59
N ILE A 53 -3.62 -25.55 6.14
CA ILE A 53 -2.81 -26.41 7.01
C ILE A 53 -3.08 -26.12 8.50
N PRO A 54 -2.89 -27.09 9.40
CA PRO A 54 -2.96 -26.84 10.83
C PRO A 54 -1.95 -25.77 11.29
N LEU A 55 -2.34 -24.87 12.21
CA LEU A 55 -1.48 -23.80 12.72
C LEU A 55 -0.09 -24.29 13.20
N LYS A 56 -0.05 -25.44 13.88
CA LYS A 56 1.22 -26.04 14.35
C LYS A 56 2.17 -26.37 13.20
N GLN A 57 1.63 -26.84 12.08
CA GLN A 57 2.41 -27.12 10.88
C GLN A 57 2.92 -25.81 10.28
N ALA A 58 2.06 -24.80 10.14
CA ALA A 58 2.44 -23.50 9.60
C ALA A 58 3.60 -22.85 10.39
N LEU A 59 3.54 -22.88 11.73
CA LEU A 59 4.63 -22.37 12.57
C LEU A 59 5.94 -23.12 12.37
N THR A 60 5.88 -24.44 12.17
CA THR A 60 7.08 -25.26 11.93
C THR A 60 7.73 -24.90 10.59
N GLU A 61 6.93 -24.64 9.56
CA GLU A 61 7.42 -24.22 8.23
C GLU A 61 8.00 -22.80 8.21
N LEU A 62 7.50 -21.90 9.07
CA LEU A 62 8.01 -20.53 9.21
C LEU A 62 9.35 -20.44 9.95
N ASP A 63 9.56 -21.31 10.94
CA ASP A 63 10.79 -21.38 11.73
C ASP A 63 11.94 -22.09 10.98
N ASP A 64 11.68 -22.65 9.79
CA ASP A 64 12.69 -23.26 8.93
C ASP A 64 13.34 -22.19 8.01
N PRO A 65 14.60 -21.78 8.27
CA PRO A 65 15.29 -20.83 7.43
C PRO A 65 15.68 -21.52 6.11
N ARG A 66 14.79 -21.40 5.12
CA ARG A 66 15.06 -21.80 3.73
C ARG A 66 16.37 -21.24 3.19
#